data_AF-A0A2V7MCT6-F1
#
_entry.id   AF-A0A2V7MCT6-F1
#
_cell.length_a   1.000
_cell.length_b   1.000
_cell.length_c   1.000
_cell.angle_alpha   90.00
_cell.angle_beta   90.00
_cell.angle_gamma   90.00
#
_symmetry.space_group_name_H-M   'P 1'
#
loop_
_entity.id
_entity.type
_entity.pdbx_description
1 polymer ?
#
loop_
_entity_poly.entity_id
_entity_poly.type
_entity_poly.pdbx_seq_one_letter_code
_entity_poly.pdbx_strand_id
1 'polypeptide(L)'
;MTCAEFLERYTEFRDGLITAPRELRRFGRHLTHCAGCRRYDGAVRRGVLALQAAGTIEPSRDFRRRLDARLERERRAAGEVPASAGVAVALVIAAALAMLALEGVRRPEVARSPVLPPVPFPNPVVQTGVPFVSFQDPRASVFPGPQAPDGSALVEPASAGR
;
A
#
# COMPACT_ATOMS: atom_id res chain seq x y z
N MET A 1 -10.85 -5.42 24.28
CA MET A 1 -12.14 -5.91 23.76
C MET A 1 -13.04 -6.17 24.94
N THR A 2 -14.33 -5.94 24.76
CA THR A 2 -15.33 -6.24 25.80
C THR A 2 -15.62 -7.74 25.81
N CYS A 3 -16.25 -8.23 26.88
CA CYS A 3 -16.69 -9.63 26.93
C CYS A 3 -17.75 -9.93 25.85
N ALA A 4 -18.62 -8.97 25.53
CA ALA A 4 -19.64 -9.14 24.49
C ALA A 4 -19.00 -9.33 23.11
N GLU A 5 -18.07 -8.44 22.73
CA GLU A 5 -17.29 -8.55 21.48
C GLU A 5 -16.54 -9.88 21.38
N PHE A 6 -15.99 -10.35 22.51
CA PHE A 6 -15.28 -11.63 22.55
C PHE A 6 -16.23 -12.80 22.30
N LEU A 7 -17.38 -12.84 22.97
CA LEU A 7 -18.35 -13.95 22.87
C LEU A 7 -19.01 -14.01 21.49
N GLU A 8 -19.34 -12.87 20.90
CA GLU A 8 -19.94 -12.78 19.56
C GLU A 8 -19.06 -13.44 18.49
N ARG A 9 -17.74 -13.25 18.60
CA ARG A 9 -16.76 -13.75 17.62
C ARG A 9 -15.89 -14.90 18.16
N TYR A 10 -16.32 -15.53 19.25
CA TYR A 10 -15.53 -16.56 19.91
C TYR A 10 -15.37 -17.82 19.05
N THR A 11 -16.42 -18.25 18.35
CA THR A 11 -16.38 -19.44 17.49
C THR A 11 -15.40 -19.24 16.34
N GLU A 12 -15.43 -18.09 15.67
CA GLU A 12 -14.45 -17.72 14.65
C GLU A 12 -13.01 -17.78 15.17
N PHE A 13 -12.78 -17.25 16.37
CA PHE A 13 -11.47 -17.29 17.03
C PHE A 13 -11.04 -18.74 17.33
N ARG A 14 -11.94 -19.53 17.92
CA ARG A 14 -11.69 -20.92 18.33
C ARG A 14 -11.41 -21.83 17.13
N ASP A 15 -12.15 -21.64 16.05
CA ASP A 15 -12.07 -22.47 14.84
C ASP A 15 -10.98 -21.97 13.87
N GLY A 16 -10.23 -20.92 14.25
CA GLY A 16 -9.08 -20.43 13.50
C GLY A 16 -9.44 -19.58 12.27
N LEU A 17 -10.67 -19.08 12.18
CA LEU A 17 -11.13 -18.22 11.08
C LEU A 17 -10.59 -16.78 11.21
N ILE A 18 -10.22 -16.37 12.42
CA ILE A 18 -9.53 -15.09 12.66
C ILE A 18 -8.04 -15.26 12.35
N THR A 19 -7.60 -14.78 11.19
CA THR A 19 -6.20 -14.91 10.73
C THR A 19 -5.34 -13.67 10.99
N ALA A 20 -5.97 -12.51 11.19
CA ALA A 20 -5.25 -11.25 11.40
C ALA A 20 -4.44 -11.28 12.71
N PRO A 21 -3.09 -11.10 12.68
CA PRO A 21 -2.26 -11.25 13.87
C PRO A 21 -2.62 -10.30 15.02
N ARG A 22 -3.10 -9.09 14.69
CA ARG A 22 -3.53 -8.10 15.69
C ARG A 22 -4.78 -8.58 16.43
N GLU A 23 -5.75 -9.15 15.72
CA GLU A 23 -6.98 -9.68 16.32
C GLU A 23 -6.66 -10.90 17.19
N LEU A 24 -5.84 -11.83 16.70
CA LEU A 24 -5.38 -12.98 17.50
C LEU A 24 -4.75 -12.54 18.84
N ARG A 25 -3.89 -11.51 18.82
CA ARG A 25 -3.32 -10.93 20.05
C ARG A 25 -4.37 -10.28 20.95
N ARG A 26 -5.40 -9.64 20.37
CA ARG A 26 -6.49 -9.00 21.12
C ARG A 26 -7.32 -10.05 21.88
N PHE A 27 -7.68 -11.15 21.22
CA PHE A 27 -8.37 -12.30 21.83
C PHE A 27 -7.51 -12.98 22.90
N GLY A 28 -6.25 -13.27 22.58
CA GLY A 28 -5.30 -13.87 23.54
C GLY A 28 -5.16 -13.02 24.81
N ARG A 29 -4.98 -11.70 24.66
CA ARG A 29 -4.93 -10.77 25.79
C ARG A 29 -6.22 -10.76 26.60
N HIS A 30 -7.39 -10.86 25.97
CA HIS A 30 -8.64 -10.90 26.70
C HIS A 30 -8.76 -12.17 27.55
N LEU A 31 -8.37 -13.33 27.03
CA LEU A 31 -8.35 -14.58 27.79
C LEU A 31 -7.39 -14.57 28.97
N THR A 32 -6.25 -13.87 28.87
CA THR A 32 -5.32 -13.74 30.00
C THR A 32 -5.89 -12.86 31.11
N HIS A 33 -6.63 -11.79 30.78
CA HIS A 33 -7.10 -10.82 31.77
C HIS A 33 -8.53 -11.06 32.30
N CYS A 34 -9.41 -11.71 31.51
CA CYS A 34 -10.81 -11.92 31.88
C CYS A 34 -11.05 -13.34 32.41
N ALA A 35 -11.31 -13.46 33.72
CA ALA A 35 -11.63 -14.74 34.35
C ALA A 35 -12.95 -15.37 33.86
N GLY A 36 -13.94 -14.54 33.49
CA GLY A 36 -15.21 -15.01 32.94
C GLY A 36 -15.02 -15.72 31.60
N CYS A 37 -14.41 -15.04 30.64
CA CYS A 37 -14.17 -15.59 29.30
C CYS A 37 -13.17 -16.75 29.30
N ARG A 38 -12.19 -16.76 30.21
CA ARG A 38 -11.30 -17.92 30.40
C ARG A 38 -12.04 -19.17 30.89
N ARG A 39 -12.98 -19.01 31.84
CA ARG A 39 -13.82 -20.13 32.30
C ARG A 39 -14.70 -20.66 31.17
N TYR A 40 -15.25 -19.75 30.37
CA TYR A 40 -16.05 -20.10 29.20
C TYR A 40 -15.23 -20.89 28.16
N ASP A 41 -14.05 -20.40 27.75
CA ASP A 41 -13.16 -21.13 26.83
C ASP A 41 -12.82 -22.53 27.35
N GLY A 42 -12.46 -22.63 28.62
CA GLY A 42 -12.18 -23.92 29.26
C GLY A 42 -13.39 -24.87 29.27
N ALA A 43 -14.59 -24.37 29.55
CA ALA A 43 -15.81 -25.17 29.55
C ALA A 43 -16.13 -25.71 28.14
N VAL A 44 -16.05 -24.86 27.12
CA VAL A 44 -16.29 -25.26 25.72
C VAL A 44 -15.26 -26.29 25.27
N ARG A 45 -13.97 -26.07 25.55
CA ARG A 45 -12.90 -27.04 25.20
C ARG A 45 -13.14 -28.40 25.83
N ARG A 46 -13.47 -28.45 27.11
CA ARG A 46 -13.79 -29.70 27.81
C ARG A 46 -15.04 -30.39 27.23
N GLY A 47 -16.08 -29.61 26.92
CA GLY A 47 -17.30 -30.14 26.30
C GLY A 47 -17.03 -30.80 24.95
N VAL A 48 -16.23 -30.15 24.09
CA VAL A 48 -15.84 -30.71 22.79
C VAL A 48 -15.03 -32.00 22.95
N LEU A 49 -14.06 -32.02 23.86
CA LEU A 49 -13.28 -33.24 24.13
C LEU A 49 -14.16 -34.38 24.65
N ALA A 50 -15.12 -34.08 25.52
CA ALA A 50 -16.07 -35.08 26.01
C ALA A 50 -16.95 -35.64 24.88
N LEU A 51 -17.43 -34.79 23.98
CA LEU A 51 -18.20 -35.23 22.81
C LEU A 51 -17.37 -36.08 21.85
N GLN A 52 -16.10 -35.73 21.63
CA GLN A 52 -15.19 -36.54 20.83
C GLN A 52 -14.91 -37.91 21.47
N ALA A 53 -14.82 -37.97 22.80
CA ALA A 53 -14.62 -39.21 23.54
C ALA A 53 -15.88 -40.08 23.62
N ALA A 54 -17.08 -39.50 23.51
CA ALA A 54 -18.36 -40.21 23.57
C ALA A 54 -18.62 -41.13 22.36
N GLY A 55 -17.75 -41.10 21.35
CA GLY A 55 -17.77 -41.99 20.20
C GLY A 55 -17.94 -41.24 18.89
N THR A 56 -17.25 -41.71 17.86
CA THR A 56 -17.40 -41.21 16.50
C THR A 56 -18.71 -41.71 15.92
N ILE A 57 -19.55 -40.79 15.45
CA ILE A 57 -20.69 -41.14 14.61
C ILE A 57 -20.12 -41.72 13.31
N GLU A 58 -20.25 -43.04 13.13
CA GLU A 58 -19.79 -43.69 11.91
C GLU A 58 -20.75 -43.34 10.77
N PRO A 59 -20.30 -42.61 9.73
CA PRO A 59 -21.16 -42.29 8.61
C PRO A 59 -21.54 -43.56 7.84
N SER A 60 -22.74 -43.58 7.25
CA SER A 60 -23.17 -44.71 6.40
C SER A 60 -22.12 -45.00 5.32
N ARG A 61 -21.90 -46.26 4.94
CA ARG A 61 -20.92 -46.66 3.91
C ARG A 61 -21.00 -45.84 2.60
N ASP A 62 -22.21 -45.43 2.23
CA ASP A 62 -22.50 -44.65 1.03
C ASP A 62 -22.33 -43.12 1.19
N PHE A 63 -22.06 -42.64 2.40
CA PHE A 63 -21.98 -41.21 2.71
C PHE A 63 -20.92 -40.51 1.88
N ARG A 64 -19.72 -41.11 1.77
CA ARG A 64 -18.61 -40.57 0.98
C ARG A 64 -19.04 -40.32 -0.46
N ARG A 65 -19.67 -41.32 -1.09
CA ARG A 65 -20.18 -41.23 -2.47
C ARG A 65 -21.22 -40.10 -2.62
N ARG A 66 -22.18 -40.00 -1.69
CA ARG A 66 -23.20 -38.93 -1.74
C ARG A 66 -22.60 -37.54 -1.53
N LEU A 67 -21.64 -37.43 -0.62
CA LEU A 67 -20.92 -36.20 -0.32
C LEU A 67 -20.14 -35.73 -1.54
N ASP A 68 -19.35 -36.61 -2.15
CA ASP A 68 -18.54 -36.27 -3.31
C ASP A 68 -19.42 -35.83 -4.49
N ALA A 69 -20.52 -36.57 -4.75
CA ALA A 69 -21.50 -36.19 -5.77
C ALA A 69 -22.16 -34.83 -5.49
N ARG A 70 -22.42 -34.49 -4.21
CA ARG A 70 -22.95 -33.17 -3.85
C ARG A 70 -21.90 -32.07 -4.04
N LEU A 71 -20.67 -32.28 -3.57
CA LEU A 71 -19.59 -31.31 -3.71
C LEU A 71 -19.26 -31.02 -5.19
N GLU A 72 -19.32 -32.04 -6.05
CA GLU A 72 -19.17 -31.82 -7.49
C GLU A 72 -20.28 -30.95 -8.08
N ARG A 73 -21.54 -31.17 -7.67
CA ARG A 73 -22.66 -30.32 -8.13
C ARG A 73 -22.46 -28.87 -7.71
N GLU A 74 -22.07 -28.63 -6.45
CA GLU A 74 -21.79 -27.27 -5.96
C GLU A 74 -20.61 -26.63 -6.70
N ARG A 75 -19.53 -27.39 -6.96
CA ARG A 75 -18.39 -26.87 -7.75
C ARG A 75 -18.80 -26.50 -9.17
N ARG A 76 -19.66 -27.30 -9.81
CA ARG A 76 -20.19 -26.99 -11.15
C ARG A 76 -21.08 -25.74 -11.10
N ALA A 77 -21.98 -25.65 -10.14
CA ALA A 77 -22.84 -24.48 -9.95
C ALA A 77 -22.04 -23.19 -9.66
N ALA A 78 -20.98 -23.28 -8.85
CA ALA A 78 -20.09 -22.14 -8.60
C ALA A 78 -19.22 -21.75 -9.82
N GLY A 79 -18.98 -22.70 -10.72
CA GLY A 79 -18.23 -22.48 -11.97
C GLY A 79 -19.08 -22.02 -13.15
N GLU A 80 -20.42 -22.11 -13.06
CA GLU A 80 -21.34 -21.56 -14.05
C GLU A 80 -21.41 -20.04 -13.92
N VAL A 81 -20.35 -19.39 -14.40
CA VAL A 81 -20.41 -17.97 -14.73
C VAL A 81 -21.40 -17.82 -15.88
N PRO A 82 -22.47 -16.99 -15.76
CA PRO A 82 -23.43 -16.84 -16.83
C PRO A 82 -22.71 -16.42 -18.12
N ALA A 83 -23.07 -17.02 -19.26
CA ALA A 83 -22.39 -16.77 -20.54
C ALA A 83 -22.27 -15.27 -20.89
N SER A 84 -23.21 -14.45 -20.41
CA SER A 84 -23.20 -12.99 -20.52
C SER A 84 -22.03 -12.30 -19.81
N ALA A 85 -21.51 -12.86 -18.72
CA ALA A 85 -20.37 -12.29 -18.00
C ALA A 85 -19.05 -12.48 -18.78
N GLY A 86 -18.91 -13.56 -19.55
CA GLY A 86 -17.78 -13.73 -20.47
C GLY A 86 -17.78 -12.68 -21.59
N VAL A 87 -18.97 -12.39 -22.15
CA VAL A 87 -19.14 -11.33 -23.16
C VAL A 87 -18.86 -9.95 -22.58
N ALA A 88 -19.35 -9.66 -21.37
CA ALA A 88 -19.09 -8.38 -20.70
C ALA A 88 -17.59 -8.16 -20.44
N VAL A 89 -16.87 -9.17 -19.96
CA VAL A 89 -15.41 -9.10 -19.78
C VAL A 89 -14.69 -8.88 -21.11
N ALA A 90 -15.08 -9.61 -22.16
CA ALA A 90 -14.49 -9.42 -23.49
C ALA A 90 -14.72 -8.00 -24.03
N LEU A 91 -15.92 -7.43 -23.83
CA LEU A 91 -16.22 -6.05 -24.21
C LEU A 91 -15.42 -5.03 -23.41
N VAL A 92 -15.24 -5.23 -22.10
CA VAL A 92 -14.40 -4.34 -21.27
C VAL A 92 -12.94 -4.39 -21.72
N ILE A 93 -12.40 -5.58 -22.01
CA ILE A 93 -11.03 -5.73 -22.54
C ILE A 93 -10.92 -5.06 -23.91
N ALA A 94 -11.87 -5.29 -24.82
CA ALA A 94 -11.89 -4.68 -26.14
C ALA A 94 -11.96 -3.15 -26.06
N ALA A 95 -12.80 -2.60 -25.18
CA ALA A 95 -12.90 -1.17 -24.95
C ALA A 95 -11.59 -0.58 -24.39
N ALA A 96 -10.95 -1.25 -23.43
CA ALA A 96 -9.67 -0.83 -22.87
C ALA A 96 -8.55 -0.82 -23.93
N LEU A 97 -8.49 -1.84 -24.78
CA LEU A 97 -7.55 -1.90 -25.90
C LEU A 97 -7.82 -0.83 -26.95
N ALA A 98 -9.10 -0.58 -27.29
CA ALA A 98 -9.49 0.48 -28.21
C ALA A 98 -9.11 1.87 -27.68
N MET A 99 -9.30 2.11 -26.38
CA MET A 99 -8.88 3.35 -25.73
C MET A 99 -7.36 3.49 -25.76
N LEU A 100 -6.60 2.45 -25.40
CA LEU A 100 -5.14 2.48 -25.48
C LEU A 100 -4.63 2.79 -26.91
N ALA A 101 -5.28 2.21 -27.93
CA ALA A 101 -4.93 2.47 -29.32
C ALA A 101 -5.24 3.91 -29.74
N LEU A 102 -6.39 4.46 -29.33
CA LEU A 102 -6.78 5.84 -29.64
C LEU A 102 -5.82 6.86 -29.01
N GLU A 103 -5.46 6.66 -27.74
CA GLU A 103 -4.48 7.48 -27.03
C GLU A 103 -3.06 7.34 -27.63
N GLY A 104 -2.69 6.14 -28.10
CA GLY A 104 -1.42 5.89 -28.79
C GLY A 104 -1.31 6.60 -30.13
N VAL A 105 -2.40 6.66 -30.91
CA VAL A 105 -2.48 7.37 -32.20
C VAL A 105 -2.51 8.89 -32.00
N ARG A 106 -3.06 9.36 -30.87
CA ARG A 106 -3.16 10.79 -30.53
C ARG A 106 -1.91 11.38 -29.88
N ARG A 107 -0.76 10.70 -29.85
CA ARG A 107 0.47 11.35 -29.35
C ARG A 107 0.71 12.62 -30.15
N PRO A 108 0.55 13.83 -29.56
CA PRO A 108 0.93 15.04 -30.26
C PRO A 108 2.43 14.92 -30.48
N GLU A 109 2.87 15.26 -31.68
CA GLU A 109 4.28 15.43 -32.00
C GLU A 109 4.88 16.27 -30.88
N VAL A 110 5.78 15.68 -30.07
CA VAL A 110 6.40 16.38 -28.95
C VAL A 110 7.12 17.56 -29.58
N ALA A 111 6.55 18.75 -29.44
CA ALA A 111 7.10 19.96 -30.01
C ALA A 111 8.55 20.05 -29.54
N ARG A 112 9.49 19.83 -30.46
CA ARG A 112 10.92 19.96 -30.16
C ARG A 112 11.11 21.37 -29.64
N SER A 113 11.45 21.47 -28.37
CA SER A 113 11.69 22.76 -27.74
C SER A 113 12.78 23.48 -28.54
N PRO A 114 12.58 24.74 -28.96
CA PRO A 114 13.59 25.46 -29.70
C PRO A 114 14.85 25.54 -28.84
N VAL A 115 16.00 25.24 -29.46
CA VAL A 115 17.31 25.35 -28.79
C VAL A 115 17.52 26.83 -28.45
N LEU A 116 17.37 27.16 -27.17
CA LEU A 116 17.63 28.52 -26.69
C LEU A 116 19.13 28.81 -26.80
N PRO A 117 19.52 30.04 -27.18
CA PRO A 117 20.92 30.43 -27.20
C PRO A 117 21.52 30.28 -25.78
N PRO A 118 22.79 29.89 -25.65
CA PRO A 118 23.43 29.76 -24.35
C PRO A 118 23.42 31.10 -23.63
N VAL A 119 22.61 31.19 -22.57
CA VAL A 119 22.57 32.37 -21.69
C VAL A 119 23.67 32.17 -20.64
N PRO A 120 24.52 33.18 -20.36
CA PRO A 120 25.48 33.10 -19.28
C PRO A 120 24.72 33.00 -17.95
N PHE A 121 24.78 31.82 -17.32
CA PHE A 121 24.23 31.62 -15.99
C PHE A 121 25.19 32.20 -14.95
N PRO A 122 24.70 32.97 -13.96
CA PRO A 122 25.55 33.46 -12.88
C PRO A 122 26.08 32.27 -12.07
N ASN A 123 27.40 32.23 -11.86
CA ASN A 123 28.01 31.18 -11.04
C ASN A 123 27.53 31.32 -9.58
N PRO A 124 26.97 30.27 -8.98
CA PRO A 124 26.59 30.32 -7.57
C PRO A 124 27.85 30.42 -6.72
N VAL A 125 27.94 31.46 -5.89
CA VAL A 125 29.04 31.61 -4.92
C VAL A 125 28.52 31.12 -3.57
N VAL A 126 29.10 30.02 -3.09
CA VAL A 126 28.81 29.51 -1.75
C VAL A 126 29.64 30.30 -0.75
N GLN A 127 28.99 31.15 0.05
CA GLN A 127 29.64 31.85 1.15
C GLN A 127 29.69 30.93 2.37
N THR A 128 30.89 30.56 2.83
CA THR A 128 31.06 29.78 4.05
C THR A 128 30.67 30.62 5.28
N GLY A 129 29.63 30.20 6.00
CA GLY A 129 29.22 30.81 7.27
C GLY A 129 27.81 31.40 7.31
N VAL A 130 27.10 31.48 6.18
CA VAL A 130 25.69 31.94 6.11
C VAL A 130 24.84 30.98 5.28
N PRO A 131 23.56 30.73 5.64
CA PRO A 131 22.74 29.71 4.99
C PRO A 131 22.01 30.24 3.75
N PHE A 132 22.66 31.07 2.94
CA PHE A 132 22.11 31.53 1.66
C PHE A 132 23.17 31.50 0.56
N VAL A 133 22.73 31.21 -0.67
CA VAL A 133 23.56 31.24 -1.88
C VAL A 133 23.37 32.60 -2.54
N SER A 134 24.47 33.30 -2.81
CA SER A 134 24.46 34.56 -3.55
C SER A 134 24.90 34.32 -5.00
N PHE A 135 24.34 35.08 -5.94
CA PHE A 135 24.66 34.99 -7.35
C PHE A 135 25.50 36.20 -7.75
N GLN A 136 26.69 35.95 -8.31
CA GLN A 136 27.56 37.01 -8.79
C GLN A 136 27.10 37.48 -10.17
N ASP A 137 26.93 38.80 -10.36
CA ASP A 137 26.60 39.37 -11.66
C ASP A 137 27.77 39.14 -12.63
N PRO A 138 27.57 38.45 -13.77
CA PRO A 138 28.62 38.16 -14.73
C PRO A 138 29.24 39.40 -15.39
N ARG A 139 28.66 40.61 -15.20
CA ARG A 139 29.22 41.87 -15.70
C ARG A 139 30.10 42.63 -14.71
N ALA A 140 30.21 42.18 -13.46
CA ALA A 140 31.04 42.85 -12.45
C ALA A 140 32.51 42.37 -12.54
N SER A 141 33.44 43.27 -12.83
CA SER A 141 34.89 42.98 -12.80
C SER A 141 35.44 43.05 -11.38
N VAL A 142 36.09 41.97 -10.92
CA VAL A 142 36.81 41.95 -9.62
C VAL A 142 38.23 42.48 -9.83
N PHE A 143 38.57 43.59 -9.18
CA PHE A 143 39.97 44.04 -9.10
C PHE A 143 40.65 43.46 -7.85
N PRO A 144 41.89 42.97 -7.94
CA PRO A 144 42.64 42.51 -6.78
C PRO A 144 43.09 43.72 -5.95
N GLY A 145 42.28 44.14 -4.99
CA GLY A 145 42.68 45.04 -3.91
C GLY A 145 43.38 44.29 -2.76
N PRO A 146 44.13 44.98 -1.88
CA PRO A 146 44.74 44.37 -0.70
C PRO A 146 43.66 43.70 0.15
N GLN A 147 43.84 42.42 0.48
CA GLN A 147 42.89 41.66 1.29
C GLN A 147 42.75 42.30 2.67
N ALA A 148 41.52 42.69 3.04
CA ALA A 148 41.22 43.02 4.42
C ALA A 148 41.40 41.75 5.29
N PRO A 149 41.83 41.86 6.55
CA PRO A 149 42.13 40.71 7.42
C PRO A 149 40.94 39.75 7.64
N ASP A 150 39.72 40.19 7.32
CA ASP A 150 38.49 39.40 7.44
C ASP A 150 38.09 38.70 6.12
N GLY A 151 38.96 38.73 5.09
CA GLY A 151 38.75 38.02 3.81
C GLY A 151 37.78 38.69 2.84
N SER A 152 37.31 39.90 3.12
CA SER A 152 36.44 40.68 2.24
C SER A 152 37.23 41.41 1.15
N ALA A 153 36.81 41.24 -0.11
CA ALA A 153 37.29 42.03 -1.24
C ALA A 153 36.35 43.23 -1.47
N LEU A 154 36.92 44.41 -1.72
CA LEU A 154 36.15 45.59 -2.12
C LEU A 154 35.62 45.38 -3.55
N VAL A 155 34.30 45.29 -3.69
CA VAL A 155 33.61 45.23 -4.98
C VAL A 155 32.99 46.59 -5.25
N GLU A 156 33.43 47.26 -6.32
CA GLU A 156 32.82 48.52 -6.76
C GLU A 156 31.59 48.20 -7.64
N PRO A 157 30.39 48.68 -7.30
CA PRO A 157 29.22 48.51 -8.15
C PRO A 157 29.33 49.39 -9.40
N ALA A 158 28.87 48.88 -10.55
CA ALA A 158 28.90 49.58 -11.83
C ALA A 158 28.13 50.92 -11.89
N SER A 159 27.45 51.33 -10.81
CA SER A 159 26.76 52.62 -10.70
C SER A 159 27.66 53.80 -10.29
N ALA A 160 28.98 53.61 -10.17
CA ALA A 160 29.92 54.66 -9.78
C ALA A 160 30.61 55.40 -10.95
N GLY A 161 30.28 55.10 -12.21
CA GLY A 161 30.77 55.85 -13.37
C GLY A 161 29.79 56.92 -13.83
N ARG A 162 30.15 58.20 -13.70
CA ARG A 162 29.63 59.28 -14.55
C ARG A 162 30.35 59.29 -15.88
#